data_AF-A0A3B0CND6-F1
#
_entry.id   AF-A0A3B0CND6-F1
#
_cell.length_a   1.000
_cell.length_b   1.000
_cell.length_c   1.000
_cell.angle_alpha   90.00
_cell.angle_beta   90.00
_cell.angle_gamma   90.00
#
_symmetry.space_group_name_H-M   'P 1'
#
loop_
_entity.id
_entity.type
_entity.pdbx_description
1 polymer ?
#
loop_
_entity_poly.entity_id
_entity_poly.type
_entity_poly.pdbx_seq_one_letter_code
_entity_poly.pdbx_strand_id
1 'polypeptide(L)'
;MMKTWTIEQIDYYREEVCGRCPGSLWGAKSICRVHQCSIGQIEQCPQWEVANTRASHYNRDPDKSGAKTEQMEQVEEELKDYPWMVREIDRLRETLQQIGTGLTGVYGLDGTMPKAKGRHADSVNREAQRREKYWSRLEQLEAKVQRLDAAAERIGDNRKRTVLTCLMEGQRMNHIARHIGVSRQRLHELKLELVRFLAKEMYGDDRKDIS
;
A
#
# COMPACT_ATOMS: atom_id res chain seq x y z
N MET A 1 40.54 17.08 -2.55
CA MET A 1 40.94 15.66 -2.49
C MET A 1 40.70 15.06 -3.85
N MET A 2 41.75 14.58 -4.53
CA MET A 2 41.60 13.85 -5.80
C MET A 2 40.94 12.51 -5.51
N LYS A 3 39.90 12.16 -6.28
CA LYS A 3 39.15 10.93 -6.09
C LYS A 3 40.03 9.74 -6.52
N THR A 4 40.27 8.81 -5.61
CA THR A 4 40.96 7.56 -5.93
C THR A 4 39.97 6.59 -6.54
N TRP A 5 40.28 6.08 -7.73
CA TRP A 5 39.48 5.09 -8.45
C TRP A 5 40.05 3.69 -8.23
N THR A 6 39.20 2.69 -8.09
CA THR A 6 39.64 1.29 -8.07
C THR A 6 40.06 0.84 -9.47
N ILE A 7 40.87 -0.21 -9.58
CA ILE A 7 41.34 -0.74 -10.88
C ILE A 7 40.14 -1.09 -11.79
N GLU A 8 39.13 -1.75 -11.24
CA GLU A 8 37.89 -2.09 -11.97
C GLU A 8 37.14 -0.86 -12.48
N GLN A 9 37.10 0.22 -11.69
CA GLN A 9 36.47 1.48 -12.10
C GLN A 9 37.27 2.16 -13.23
N ILE A 10 38.59 2.14 -13.13
CA ILE A 10 39.49 2.70 -14.14
C ILE A 10 39.27 2.00 -15.49
N ASP A 11 39.22 0.67 -15.50
CA ASP A 11 39.02 -0.09 -16.73
C ASP A 11 37.63 0.15 -17.33
N TYR A 12 36.57 0.16 -16.51
CA TYR A 12 35.23 0.55 -16.93
C TYR A 12 35.20 1.94 -17.60
N TYR A 13 35.82 2.95 -16.97
CA TYR A 13 35.81 4.30 -17.51
C TYR A 13 36.69 4.47 -18.76
N ARG A 14 37.76 3.69 -18.90
CA ARG A 14 38.55 3.64 -20.13
C ARG A 14 37.72 3.12 -21.31
N GLU A 15 36.93 2.08 -21.09
CA GLU A 15 36.09 1.51 -22.13
C GLU A 15 34.88 2.41 -22.44
N GLU A 16 34.06 2.71 -21.43
CA GLU A 16 32.76 3.35 -21.65
C GLU A 16 32.85 4.87 -21.86
N VAL A 17 33.80 5.54 -21.20
CA VAL A 17 33.93 7.00 -21.28
C VAL A 17 35.03 7.41 -22.23
N CYS A 18 36.25 6.87 -22.09
CA CYS A 18 37.33 7.19 -23.02
C CYS A 18 37.06 6.62 -24.41
N GLY A 19 36.41 5.47 -24.56
CA GLY A 19 35.98 4.94 -25.86
C GLY A 19 34.94 5.80 -26.58
N ARG A 20 34.16 6.64 -25.88
CA ARG A 20 33.13 7.52 -26.47
C ARG A 20 33.48 9.00 -26.42
N CYS A 21 34.68 9.32 -25.94
CA CYS A 21 35.15 10.69 -25.78
C CYS A 21 35.61 11.26 -27.14
N PRO A 22 35.27 12.51 -27.48
CA PRO A 22 35.81 13.19 -28.67
C PRO A 22 37.35 13.21 -28.71
N GLY A 23 37.99 13.19 -27.53
CA GLY A 23 39.45 13.16 -27.39
C GLY A 23 40.12 11.85 -27.84
N SER A 24 39.40 10.74 -27.87
CA SER A 24 39.87 9.46 -28.43
C SER A 24 39.40 9.21 -29.86
N LEU A 25 38.68 10.19 -30.45
CA LEU A 25 37.93 10.02 -31.69
C LEU A 25 36.94 8.84 -31.60
N TRP A 26 36.18 8.77 -30.51
CA TRP A 26 35.21 7.70 -30.29
C TRP A 26 35.84 6.30 -30.42
N GLY A 27 37.04 6.13 -29.84
CA GLY A 27 37.75 4.85 -29.84
C GLY A 27 38.47 4.53 -31.16
N ALA A 28 38.40 5.40 -32.18
CA ALA A 28 39.13 5.21 -33.43
C ALA A 28 40.66 5.28 -33.27
N LYS A 29 41.16 5.78 -32.14
CA LYS A 29 42.59 5.77 -31.80
C LYS A 29 42.80 5.22 -30.40
N SER A 30 43.90 4.49 -30.21
CA SER A 30 44.37 4.02 -28.91
C SER A 30 44.98 5.12 -28.03
N ILE A 31 45.12 6.34 -28.56
CA ILE A 31 45.72 7.49 -27.87
C ILE A 31 44.64 8.52 -27.55
N CYS A 32 44.59 8.98 -26.31
CA CYS A 32 43.75 10.09 -25.89
C CYS A 32 44.44 11.43 -26.16
N ARG A 33 43.83 12.31 -26.94
CA ARG A 33 44.37 13.65 -27.25
C ARG A 33 44.38 14.61 -26.07
N VAL A 34 43.52 14.37 -25.07
CA VAL A 34 43.42 15.22 -23.87
C VAL A 34 44.60 14.97 -22.92
N HIS A 35 45.01 13.72 -22.78
CA HIS A 35 46.10 13.31 -21.87
C HIS A 35 47.41 12.97 -22.62
N GLN A 36 47.39 13.01 -23.95
CA GLN A 36 48.52 12.70 -24.84
C GLN A 36 49.21 11.35 -24.55
N CYS A 37 48.45 10.36 -24.08
CA CYS A 37 48.95 9.03 -23.75
C CYS A 37 48.00 7.94 -24.26
N SER A 38 48.44 6.68 -24.18
CA SER A 38 47.57 5.53 -24.48
C SER A 38 46.39 5.50 -23.51
N ILE A 39 45.20 5.14 -24.00
CA ILE A 39 43.98 5.04 -23.17
C ILE A 39 44.20 4.09 -21.98
N GLY A 40 44.98 3.02 -22.16
CA GLY A 40 45.32 2.07 -21.10
C GLY A 40 46.28 2.60 -20.02
N GLN A 41 46.85 3.79 -20.21
CA GLN A 41 47.74 4.45 -19.23
C GLN A 41 47.05 5.59 -18.49
N ILE A 42 45.77 5.87 -18.78
CA ILE A 42 45.02 6.92 -18.11
C ILE A 42 44.58 6.40 -16.75
N GLU A 43 45.05 6.99 -15.67
CA GLU A 43 44.62 6.64 -14.30
C GLU A 43 43.51 7.56 -13.79
N GLN A 44 43.39 8.76 -14.37
CA GLN A 44 42.38 9.77 -14.01
C GLN A 44 42.02 10.63 -15.23
N CYS A 45 40.76 11.02 -15.35
CA CYS A 45 40.27 11.87 -16.44
C CYS A 45 39.08 12.72 -15.95
N PRO A 46 39.02 14.03 -16.22
CA PRO A 46 37.90 14.89 -15.80
C PRO A 46 36.53 14.42 -16.30
N GLN A 47 36.48 13.80 -17.48
CA GLN A 47 35.26 13.26 -18.05
C GLN A 47 34.72 12.07 -17.26
N TRP A 48 35.57 11.34 -16.53
CA TRP A 48 35.13 10.24 -15.65
C TRP A 48 34.37 10.77 -14.45
N GLU A 49 34.77 11.92 -13.90
CA GLU A 49 34.04 12.58 -12.81
C GLU A 49 32.65 13.03 -13.26
N VAL A 50 32.54 13.59 -14.47
CA VAL A 50 31.26 13.97 -15.07
C VAL A 50 30.37 12.74 -15.34
N ALA A 51 30.94 11.64 -15.83
CA ALA A 51 30.21 10.40 -16.03
C ALA A 51 29.75 9.78 -14.70
N ASN A 52 30.62 9.78 -13.69
CA ASN A 52 30.33 9.28 -12.36
C ASN A 52 29.25 10.10 -11.64
N THR A 53 29.29 11.43 -11.75
CA THR A 53 28.26 12.32 -11.18
C THR A 53 26.92 12.15 -11.89
N ARG A 54 26.91 11.97 -13.22
CA ARG A 54 25.69 11.63 -13.97
C ARG A 54 25.13 10.26 -13.57
N ALA A 55 25.97 9.23 -13.46
CA ALA A 55 25.57 7.93 -12.97
C ALA A 55 24.98 8.04 -11.54
N SER A 56 25.62 8.81 -10.66
CA SER A 56 25.11 9.09 -9.31
C SER A 56 23.77 9.85 -9.31
N HIS A 57 23.50 10.71 -10.30
CA HIS A 57 22.22 11.41 -10.44
C HIS A 57 21.07 10.50 -10.89
N TYR A 58 21.38 9.44 -11.66
CA TYR A 58 20.42 8.41 -12.08
C TYR A 58 20.38 7.19 -11.15
N ASN A 59 21.30 7.09 -10.20
CA ASN A 59 21.16 6.24 -9.02
C ASN A 59 20.09 6.84 -8.12
N ARG A 60 18.85 6.79 -8.60
CA ARG A 60 17.66 6.89 -7.77
C ARG A 60 17.75 5.69 -6.84
N ASP A 61 18.25 5.91 -5.62
CA ASP A 61 18.28 4.92 -4.53
C ASP A 61 17.04 4.02 -4.67
N PRO A 62 17.20 2.75 -5.12
CA PRO A 62 16.05 1.85 -5.28
C PRO A 62 15.35 1.62 -3.92
N ASP A 63 16.09 1.82 -2.83
CA ASP A 63 15.57 1.77 -1.45
C ASP A 63 14.79 3.04 -1.02
N LYS A 64 14.87 4.15 -1.76
CA LYS A 64 14.08 5.37 -1.48
C LYS A 64 12.70 5.37 -2.14
N SER A 65 12.42 4.45 -3.06
CA SER A 65 11.03 4.02 -3.24
C SER A 65 10.72 3.08 -2.08
N GLY A 66 10.41 3.66 -0.91
CA GLY A 66 10.13 2.90 0.30
C GLY A 66 9.16 1.78 -0.02
N ALA A 67 9.67 0.54 -0.03
CA ALA A 67 8.89 -0.65 -0.33
C ALA A 67 7.65 -0.64 0.56
N LYS A 68 6.48 -0.82 -0.04
CA LYS A 68 5.25 -0.98 0.75
C LYS A 68 5.46 -2.23 1.61
N THR A 69 5.30 -2.08 2.91
CA THR A 69 5.26 -3.23 3.80
C THR A 69 3.94 -3.97 3.60
N GLU A 70 3.90 -5.26 3.93
CA GLU A 70 2.66 -6.06 3.89
C GLU A 70 1.51 -5.38 4.65
N GLN A 71 1.80 -4.78 5.82
CA GLN A 71 0.85 -4.00 6.62
C GLN A 71 0.29 -2.79 5.86
N MET A 72 1.11 -2.10 5.06
CA MET A 72 0.66 -0.97 4.25
C MET A 72 -0.25 -1.42 3.10
N GLU A 73 0.03 -2.59 2.52
CA GLU A 73 -0.83 -3.18 1.48
C GLU A 73 -2.19 -3.58 2.07
N GLN A 74 -2.18 -4.23 3.24
CA GLN A 74 -3.41 -4.59 3.95
C GLN A 74 -4.28 -3.37 4.28
N VAL A 75 -3.68 -2.29 4.78
CA VAL A 75 -4.41 -1.03 5.04
C VAL A 75 -4.97 -0.42 3.76
N GLU A 76 -4.25 -0.51 2.65
CA GLU A 76 -4.73 0.01 1.37
C GLU A 76 -5.93 -0.77 0.82
N GLU A 77 -5.95 -2.09 1.03
CA GLU A 77 -7.11 -2.94 0.73
C GLU A 77 -8.29 -2.62 1.66
N GLU A 78 -8.05 -2.53 2.98
CA GLU A 78 -9.10 -2.19 3.95
C GLU A 78 -9.71 -0.81 3.67
N LEU A 79 -8.92 0.19 3.27
CA LEU A 79 -9.42 1.50 2.86
C LEU A 79 -10.28 1.43 1.59
N LYS A 80 -9.89 0.60 0.62
CA LYS A 80 -10.63 0.44 -0.63
C LYS A 80 -11.97 -0.26 -0.40
N ASP A 81 -11.98 -1.24 0.50
CA ASP A 81 -13.15 -2.05 0.81
C ASP A 81 -14.04 -1.40 1.88
N TYR A 82 -13.59 -0.34 2.56
CA TYR A 82 -14.35 0.36 3.60
C TYR A 82 -15.80 0.69 3.21
N PRO A 83 -16.09 1.34 2.06
CA PRO A 83 -17.48 1.62 1.67
C PRO A 83 -18.33 0.35 1.46
N TRP A 84 -17.69 -0.76 1.09
CA TRP A 84 -18.38 -2.05 1.00
C TRP A 84 -18.60 -2.67 2.38
N MET A 85 -17.61 -2.62 3.28
CA MET A 85 -17.72 -3.14 4.64
C MET A 85 -18.87 -2.49 5.41
N VAL A 86 -19.03 -1.17 5.33
CA VAL A 86 -20.15 -0.46 5.99
C VAL A 86 -21.51 -0.94 5.46
N ARG A 87 -21.69 -1.01 4.13
CA ARG A 87 -22.93 -1.50 3.51
C ARG A 87 -23.21 -2.96 3.84
N GLU A 88 -22.15 -3.77 3.96
CA GLU A 88 -22.24 -5.18 4.31
C GLU A 88 -22.68 -5.37 5.77
N ILE A 89 -22.14 -4.57 6.70
CA ILE A 89 -22.55 -4.53 8.10
C ILE A 89 -24.04 -4.21 8.20
N ASP A 90 -24.50 -3.17 7.50
CA ASP A 90 -25.92 -2.77 7.50
C ASP A 90 -26.81 -3.91 6.98
N ARG A 91 -26.46 -4.50 5.84
CA ARG A 91 -27.20 -5.65 5.27
C ARG A 91 -27.25 -6.84 6.22
N LEU A 92 -26.14 -7.16 6.89
CA LEU A 92 -26.06 -8.27 7.85
C LEU A 92 -26.93 -8.01 9.08
N ARG A 93 -26.93 -6.78 9.61
CA ARG A 93 -27.80 -6.36 10.73
C ARG A 93 -29.27 -6.50 10.37
N GLU A 94 -29.68 -6.02 9.19
CA GLU A 94 -31.05 -6.18 8.68
C GLU A 94 -31.45 -7.66 8.54
N THR A 95 -30.55 -8.48 7.98
CA THR A 95 -30.78 -9.91 7.80
C THR A 95 -30.99 -10.62 9.13
N LEU A 96 -30.16 -10.32 10.13
CA LEU A 96 -30.26 -10.89 11.48
C LEU A 96 -31.56 -10.44 12.18
N GLN A 97 -31.99 -9.20 11.97
CA GLN A 97 -33.24 -8.67 12.54
C GLN A 97 -34.48 -9.34 11.93
N GLN A 98 -34.55 -9.47 10.59
CA GLN A 98 -35.66 -10.13 9.90
C GLN A 98 -35.84 -11.59 10.33
N ILE A 99 -34.73 -12.32 10.47
CA ILE A 99 -34.72 -13.72 10.94
C ILE A 99 -35.21 -13.84 12.39
N GLY A 100 -34.99 -12.83 13.23
CA GLY A 100 -35.54 -12.77 14.60
C GLY A 100 -37.05 -12.62 14.63
N THR A 101 -37.63 -11.86 13.69
CA THR A 101 -39.09 -11.63 13.59
C THR A 101 -39.87 -12.78 12.94
N GLY A 102 -39.22 -13.59 12.09
CA GLY A 102 -39.86 -14.71 11.40
C GLY A 102 -40.18 -15.92 12.29
N LEU A 103 -39.49 -16.07 13.43
CA LEU A 103 -39.73 -17.20 14.35
C LEU A 103 -40.91 -16.98 15.30
N THR A 104 -41.28 -15.74 15.60
CA THR A 104 -42.45 -15.45 16.45
C THR A 104 -43.78 -15.58 15.71
N GLY A 105 -43.78 -15.48 14.37
CA GLY A 105 -45.00 -15.63 13.54
C GLY A 105 -45.52 -17.07 13.39
N VAL A 106 -44.70 -18.10 13.64
CA VAL A 106 -45.10 -19.52 13.50
C VAL A 106 -45.79 -20.06 14.76
N TYR A 107 -45.77 -19.30 15.86
CA TYR A 107 -46.46 -19.64 17.11
C TYR A 107 -47.82 -18.93 17.26
N GLY A 108 -48.34 -18.32 16.19
CA GLY A 108 -49.67 -17.73 16.17
C GLY A 108 -50.76 -18.78 15.97
N LEU A 109 -51.32 -19.28 17.07
CA LEU A 109 -52.64 -19.92 17.26
C LEU A 109 -53.06 -21.15 16.40
N ASP A 110 -52.44 -21.45 15.26
CA ASP A 110 -52.74 -22.60 14.39
C ASP A 110 -51.77 -23.80 14.55
N GLY A 111 -50.81 -23.70 15.47
CA GLY A 111 -49.80 -24.74 15.74
C GLY A 111 -50.28 -25.94 16.58
N THR A 112 -51.59 -26.17 16.71
CA THR A 112 -52.17 -27.16 17.64
C THR A 112 -52.16 -28.61 17.14
N MET A 113 -51.66 -28.89 15.93
CA MET A 113 -51.62 -30.27 15.41
C MET A 113 -50.18 -30.77 15.21
N PRO A 114 -49.63 -31.60 16.14
CA PRO A 114 -48.31 -32.16 15.97
C PRO A 114 -48.35 -33.28 14.91
N LYS A 115 -47.83 -33.02 13.71
CA LYS A 115 -47.58 -34.06 12.69
C LYS A 115 -46.10 -34.44 12.66
N ALA A 116 -45.86 -35.75 12.80
CA ALA A 116 -44.63 -36.52 12.55
C ALA A 116 -43.30 -35.96 13.11
N LYS A 117 -42.89 -36.52 14.25
CA LYS A 117 -41.56 -36.36 14.86
C LYS A 117 -40.49 -36.96 13.93
N GLY A 118 -39.55 -36.15 13.43
CA GLY A 118 -38.36 -36.70 12.75
C GLY A 118 -37.54 -35.77 11.84
N ARG A 119 -38.02 -34.58 11.44
CA ARG A 119 -37.28 -33.70 10.51
C ARG A 119 -37.01 -32.26 10.98
N HIS A 120 -37.57 -31.85 12.11
CA HIS A 120 -37.44 -30.46 12.59
C HIS A 120 -36.14 -30.16 13.35
N ALA A 121 -35.45 -31.16 13.92
CA ALA A 121 -34.20 -30.95 14.63
C ALA A 121 -33.07 -30.47 13.69
N ASP A 122 -33.02 -31.03 12.48
CA ASP A 122 -32.01 -30.67 11.47
C ASP A 122 -32.21 -29.26 10.89
N SER A 123 -33.46 -28.79 10.76
CA SER A 123 -33.75 -27.45 10.25
C SER A 123 -33.41 -26.36 11.27
N VAL A 124 -33.70 -26.60 12.55
CA VAL A 124 -33.33 -25.68 13.65
C VAL A 124 -31.81 -25.59 13.82
N ASN A 125 -31.11 -26.72 13.76
CA ASN A 125 -29.65 -26.74 13.87
C ASN A 125 -28.97 -26.02 12.68
N ARG A 126 -29.47 -26.23 11.45
CA ARG A 126 -28.96 -25.51 10.27
C ARG A 126 -29.18 -24.00 10.36
N GLU A 127 -30.31 -23.56 10.88
CA GLU A 127 -30.60 -22.14 11.07
C GLU A 127 -29.71 -21.52 12.16
N ALA A 128 -29.45 -22.24 13.27
CA ALA A 128 -28.52 -21.82 14.29
C ALA A 128 -27.09 -21.64 13.74
N GLN A 129 -26.58 -22.61 13.00
CA GLN A 129 -25.26 -22.52 12.33
C GLN A 129 -25.19 -21.37 11.32
N ARG A 130 -26.28 -21.12 10.59
CA ARG A 130 -26.37 -20.00 9.65
C ARG A 130 -26.27 -18.65 10.37
N ARG A 131 -26.97 -18.50 11.49
CA ARG A 131 -26.91 -17.30 12.34
C ARG A 131 -25.52 -17.07 12.89
N GLU A 132 -24.88 -18.11 13.42
CA GLU A 132 -23.52 -18.02 13.96
C GLU A 132 -22.53 -17.53 12.90
N LYS A 133 -22.62 -18.04 11.67
CA LYS A 133 -21.79 -17.56 10.54
C LYS A 133 -22.02 -16.08 10.22
N TYR A 134 -23.27 -15.62 10.23
CA TYR A 134 -23.57 -14.21 9.99
C TYR A 134 -23.07 -13.31 11.12
N TRP A 135 -23.24 -13.72 12.37
CA TRP A 135 -22.70 -13.01 13.54
C TRP A 135 -21.18 -12.92 13.51
N SER A 136 -20.51 -14.04 13.26
CA SER A 136 -19.05 -14.08 13.16
C SER A 136 -18.52 -13.17 12.04
N ARG A 137 -19.17 -13.17 10.88
CA ARG A 137 -18.82 -12.28 9.77
C ARG A 137 -19.08 -10.80 10.11
N LEU A 138 -20.20 -10.52 10.78
CA LEU A 138 -20.55 -9.17 11.22
C LEU A 138 -19.48 -8.63 12.19
N GLU A 139 -19.14 -9.39 13.22
CA GLU A 139 -18.14 -9.03 14.23
C GLU A 139 -16.76 -8.77 13.59
N GLN A 140 -16.34 -9.61 12.63
CA GLN A 140 -15.08 -9.40 11.91
C GLN A 140 -15.07 -8.09 11.10
N LEU A 141 -16.17 -7.75 10.43
CA LEU A 141 -16.27 -6.52 9.66
C LEU A 141 -16.34 -5.29 10.57
N GLU A 142 -17.12 -5.36 11.64
CA GLU A 142 -17.22 -4.29 12.65
C GLU A 142 -15.86 -4.03 13.29
N ALA A 143 -15.12 -5.07 13.67
CA ALA A 143 -13.77 -4.93 14.23
C ALA A 143 -12.78 -4.29 13.23
N LYS A 144 -12.90 -4.56 11.94
CA LYS A 144 -12.08 -3.90 10.90
C LYS A 144 -12.43 -2.42 10.78
N VAL A 145 -13.71 -2.10 10.65
CA VAL A 145 -14.19 -0.71 10.52
C VAL A 145 -13.82 0.11 11.76
N GLN A 146 -14.06 -0.42 12.96
CA GLN A 146 -13.74 0.26 14.22
C GLN A 146 -12.24 0.54 14.36
N ARG A 147 -11.37 -0.41 14.00
CA ARG A 147 -9.91 -0.20 14.03
C ARG A 147 -9.49 0.93 13.10
N LEU A 148 -10.07 0.98 11.89
CA LEU A 148 -9.75 2.01 10.90
C LEU A 148 -10.28 3.38 11.34
N ASP A 149 -11.51 3.45 11.86
CA ASP A 149 -12.11 4.69 12.37
C ASP A 149 -11.30 5.25 13.55
N ALA A 150 -10.91 4.40 14.51
CA ALA A 150 -10.08 4.81 15.64
C ALA A 150 -8.70 5.34 15.20
N ALA A 151 -8.11 4.74 14.16
CA ALA A 151 -6.85 5.22 13.60
C ALA A 151 -7.04 6.55 12.83
N ALA A 152 -8.18 6.72 12.14
CA ALA A 152 -8.52 7.94 11.40
C ALA A 152 -8.68 9.16 12.33
N GLU A 153 -9.23 8.98 13.53
CA GLU A 153 -9.40 10.06 14.51
C GLU A 153 -8.07 10.70 14.94
N ARG A 154 -6.99 9.90 15.00
CA ARG A 154 -5.65 10.35 15.42
C ARG A 154 -4.94 11.24 14.39
N ILE A 155 -5.50 11.41 13.19
CA ILE A 155 -4.91 12.28 12.16
C ILE A 155 -5.14 13.74 12.52
N GLY A 156 -4.08 14.44 12.94
CA GLY A 156 -4.16 15.86 13.32
C GLY A 156 -4.26 16.85 12.14
N ASP A 157 -3.81 16.47 10.95
CA ASP A 157 -3.83 17.36 9.77
C ASP A 157 -5.21 17.31 9.08
N ASN A 158 -5.92 18.43 9.12
CA ASN A 158 -7.23 18.60 8.48
C ASN A 158 -7.22 18.23 6.99
N ARG A 159 -6.16 18.56 6.26
CA ARG A 159 -6.08 18.26 4.83
C ARG A 159 -5.99 16.75 4.60
N LYS A 160 -5.15 16.07 5.38
CA LYS A 160 -5.02 14.60 5.34
C LYS A 160 -6.30 13.90 5.78
N ARG A 161 -6.99 14.44 6.78
CA ARG A 161 -8.30 13.96 7.22
C ARG A 161 -9.32 14.04 6.09
N THR A 162 -9.41 15.17 5.38
CA THR A 162 -10.30 15.29 4.21
C THR A 162 -9.97 14.27 3.11
N VAL A 163 -8.68 14.08 2.78
CA VAL A 163 -8.26 13.02 1.82
C VAL A 163 -8.79 11.67 2.28
N LEU A 164 -8.57 11.32 3.55
CA LEU A 164 -8.96 10.03 4.10
C LEU A 164 -10.48 9.83 4.07
N THR A 165 -11.26 10.83 4.50
CA THR A 165 -12.72 10.79 4.45
C THR A 165 -13.21 10.54 3.02
N CYS A 166 -12.68 11.25 2.02
CA CYS A 166 -13.08 11.00 0.64
C CYS A 166 -12.68 9.60 0.13
N LEU A 167 -11.58 9.02 0.63
CA LEU A 167 -11.19 7.64 0.31
C LEU A 167 -12.17 6.64 0.95
N MET A 168 -12.54 6.85 2.21
CA MET A 168 -13.51 6.01 2.94
C MET A 168 -14.92 6.11 2.35
N GLU A 169 -15.30 7.24 1.76
CA GLU A 169 -16.53 7.40 0.98
C GLU A 169 -16.48 6.68 -0.38
N GLY A 170 -15.31 6.20 -0.80
CA GLY A 170 -15.11 5.53 -2.08
C GLY A 170 -15.04 6.49 -3.27
N GLN A 171 -14.70 7.76 -3.04
CA GLN A 171 -14.57 8.73 -4.12
C GLN A 171 -13.39 8.39 -5.05
N ARG A 172 -13.54 8.71 -6.34
CA ARG A 172 -12.47 8.49 -7.32
C ARG A 172 -11.28 9.42 -7.05
N MET A 173 -10.06 8.90 -7.17
CA MET A 173 -8.80 9.65 -6.96
C MET A 173 -8.75 10.99 -7.71
N ASN A 174 -9.28 11.03 -8.95
CA ASN A 174 -9.35 12.26 -9.75
C ASN A 174 -10.28 13.32 -9.16
N HIS A 175 -11.37 12.90 -8.52
CA HIS A 175 -12.31 13.81 -7.86
C HIS A 175 -11.67 14.38 -6.59
N ILE A 176 -11.05 13.53 -5.79
CA ILE A 176 -10.32 13.91 -4.58
C ILE A 176 -9.21 14.93 -4.90
N ALA A 177 -8.43 14.69 -5.95
CA ALA A 177 -7.36 15.59 -6.38
C ALA A 177 -7.89 17.00 -6.72
N ARG A 178 -9.03 17.07 -7.42
CA ARG A 178 -9.67 18.35 -7.76
C ARG A 178 -10.28 19.02 -6.54
N HIS A 179 -10.94 18.26 -5.67
CA HIS A 179 -11.55 18.76 -4.45
C HIS A 179 -10.51 19.41 -3.52
N ILE A 180 -9.32 18.84 -3.43
CA ILE A 180 -8.24 19.29 -2.53
C ILE A 180 -7.26 20.26 -3.24
N GLY A 181 -7.42 20.45 -4.55
CA GLY A 181 -6.59 21.35 -5.36
C GLY A 181 -5.13 20.88 -5.48
N VAL A 182 -4.88 19.58 -5.66
CA VAL A 182 -3.53 19.00 -5.80
C VAL A 182 -3.35 18.25 -7.11
N SER A 183 -2.10 18.10 -7.53
CA SER A 183 -1.75 17.21 -8.63
C SER A 183 -2.02 15.75 -8.24
N ARG A 184 -2.24 14.88 -9.25
CA ARG A 184 -2.42 13.43 -9.03
C ARG A 184 -1.24 12.82 -8.29
N GLN A 185 -0.02 13.19 -8.67
CA GLN A 185 1.20 12.70 -8.03
C GLN A 185 1.22 13.10 -6.54
N ARG A 186 0.92 14.36 -6.22
CA ARG A 186 0.89 14.81 -4.83
C ARG A 186 -0.18 14.10 -4.01
N LEU A 187 -1.33 13.78 -4.62
CA LEU A 187 -2.35 12.98 -3.95
C LEU A 187 -1.90 11.54 -3.68
N HIS A 188 -1.17 10.91 -4.62
CA HIS A 188 -0.59 9.59 -4.39
C HIS A 188 0.43 9.58 -3.25
N GLU A 189 1.27 10.63 -3.16
CA GLU A 189 2.20 10.81 -2.03
C GLU A 189 1.44 10.98 -0.71
N LEU A 190 0.41 11.82 -0.67
CA LEU A 190 -0.44 12.01 0.51
C LEU A 190 -1.14 10.70 0.92
N LYS A 191 -1.63 9.92 -0.05
CA LYS A 191 -2.21 8.60 0.21
C LYS A 191 -1.16 7.67 0.83
N LEU A 192 0.06 7.63 0.29
CA LEU A 192 1.12 6.78 0.82
C LEU A 192 1.52 7.18 2.25
N GLU A 193 1.60 8.48 2.52
CA GLU A 193 1.83 9.01 3.87
C GLU A 193 0.71 8.59 4.84
N LEU A 194 -0.56 8.67 4.41
CA LEU A 194 -1.72 8.23 5.19
C LEU A 194 -1.70 6.73 5.47
N VAL A 195 -1.46 5.90 4.45
CA VAL A 195 -1.38 4.44 4.60
C VAL A 195 -0.24 4.06 5.55
N ARG A 196 0.91 4.73 5.46
CA ARG A 196 2.03 4.52 6.39
C ARG A 196 1.65 4.89 7.82
N PHE A 197 0.95 6.00 8.01
CA PHE A 197 0.47 6.43 9.31
C PHE A 197 -0.52 5.42 9.90
N LEU A 198 -1.54 5.04 9.14
CA LEU A 198 -2.55 4.07 9.56
C LEU A 198 -1.93 2.71 9.89
N ALA A 199 -1.02 2.21 9.06
CA ALA A 199 -0.30 0.96 9.32
C ALA A 199 0.48 1.03 10.64
N LYS A 200 1.13 2.16 10.93
CA LYS A 200 1.82 2.36 12.21
C LYS A 200 0.84 2.43 13.39
N GLU A 201 -0.30 3.09 13.24
CA GLU A 201 -1.27 3.20 14.34
C GLU A 201 -2.01 1.87 14.61
N MET A 202 -2.22 1.05 13.58
CA MET A 202 -2.93 -0.22 13.68
C MET A 202 -2.03 -1.40 14.07
N TYR A 203 -0.76 -1.42 13.63
CA TYR A 203 0.16 -2.55 13.79
C TYR A 203 1.49 -2.17 14.47
N GLY A 204 1.68 -0.90 14.85
CA GLY A 204 2.95 -0.41 15.39
C GLY A 204 3.24 -0.80 16.83
N ASP A 205 2.38 -1.57 17.50
CA ASP A 205 2.53 -1.95 18.91
C ASP A 205 3.25 -3.30 19.12
N ASP A 206 3.45 -4.12 18.08
CA ASP A 206 4.10 -5.43 18.19
C ASP A 206 5.61 -5.39 18.52
N ARG A 207 6.19 -4.21 18.80
CA ARG A 207 7.62 -4.04 19.13
C ARG A 207 7.89 -3.34 20.46
N LYS A 208 6.88 -3.07 21.29
CA LYS A 208 7.09 -2.39 22.59
C LYS A 208 7.13 -3.33 23.79
N ASP A 209 6.85 -4.61 23.62
CA ASP A 209 6.85 -5.59 24.71
C ASP A 209 8.18 -6.37 24.84
N ILE A 210 9.27 -5.85 24.27
CA ILE A 210 10.63 -6.33 24.52
C ILE A 210 11.48 -5.13 24.97
N SER A 211 11.32 -4.73 26.22
CA SER A 211 12.28 -3.90 26.96
C SER A 211 12.19 -4.22 28.45
#